data_AF-A0A6B0UQ69-F1
#
_entry.id   AF-A0A6B0UQ69-F1
#
_cell.length_a   1.000
_cell.length_b   1.000
_cell.length_c   1.000
_cell.angle_alpha   90.00
_cell.angle_beta   90.00
_cell.angle_gamma   90.00
#
_symmetry.space_group_name_H-M   'P 1'
#
loop_
_entity.id
_entity.type
_entity.pdbx_description
1 polymer ?
#
loop_
_entity_poly.entity_id
_entity_poly.type
_entity_poly.pdbx_seq_one_letter_code
_entity_poly.pdbx_strand_id
1 'polypeptide(L)'
;MNVASAVALLTHKVGAAIRYLVSLQKLPKEALTTAWFFEQLFRWFTLMTSRAIKTALSDFCPQKAHEVKVFLENFKEMFSLLVISDNLSKVALKPVQTGVLISTKAALHLRNHFLMRKASSMSS
;
A
#
# COMPACT_ATOMS: atom_id res chain seq x y z
N MET A 1 -9.64 -3.84 -19.91
CA MET A 1 -9.18 -2.96 -18.81
C MET A 1 -7.65 -3.00 -18.77
N ASN A 2 -6.96 -1.87 -18.91
CA ASN A 2 -5.49 -1.84 -19.06
C ASN A 2 -4.77 -1.61 -17.72
N VAL A 3 -4.41 -2.72 -17.06
CA VAL A 3 -3.67 -2.69 -15.79
C VAL A 3 -2.26 -2.10 -15.97
N ALA A 4 -1.61 -2.39 -17.10
CA ALA A 4 -0.26 -1.90 -17.37
C ALA A 4 -0.19 -0.36 -17.40
N SER A 5 -1.19 0.30 -17.98
CA SER A 5 -1.28 1.76 -17.97
C SER A 5 -1.48 2.33 -16.56
N ALA A 6 -2.34 1.69 -15.74
CA ALA A 6 -2.54 2.12 -14.36
C ALA A 6 -1.26 1.96 -13.53
N VAL A 7 -0.55 0.85 -13.71
CA VAL A 7 0.75 0.61 -13.06
C VAL A 7 1.79 1.61 -13.52
N ALA A 8 1.86 1.95 -14.82
CA ALA A 8 2.82 2.93 -15.34
C ALA A 8 2.58 4.36 -14.80
N LEU A 9 1.32 4.72 -14.55
CA LEU A 9 0.95 6.01 -13.96
C LEU A 9 1.19 6.05 -12.45
N LEU A 10 0.76 5.03 -11.72
CA LEU A 10 0.80 4.97 -10.26
C LEU A 10 2.17 4.45 -9.77
N THR A 11 3.23 5.16 -10.16
CA THR A 11 4.62 4.80 -9.81
C THR A 11 5.32 5.87 -8.98
N HIS A 12 6.37 5.43 -8.28
CA HIS A 12 7.37 6.31 -7.67
C HIS A 12 7.93 7.35 -8.65
N LYS A 13 8.18 6.97 -9.91
CA LYS A 13 8.74 7.88 -10.93
C LYS A 13 7.82 9.06 -11.20
N VAL A 14 6.51 8.81 -11.28
CA VAL A 14 5.52 9.87 -11.50
C VAL A 14 5.39 10.74 -10.25
N GLY A 15 5.40 10.15 -9.05
CA GLY A 15 5.45 10.89 -7.79
C GLY A 15 6.66 11.84 -7.71
N ALA A 16 7.85 11.36 -8.07
CA ALA A 16 9.07 12.17 -8.13
C ALA A 16 8.96 13.30 -9.17
N ALA A 17 8.40 13.03 -10.36
CA ALA A 17 8.18 14.04 -11.38
C ALA A 17 7.22 15.15 -10.91
N ILE A 18 6.15 14.80 -10.19
CA ILE A 18 5.24 15.80 -9.60
C ILE A 18 6.00 16.69 -8.60
N ARG A 19 6.79 16.10 -7.69
CA ARG A 19 7.59 16.89 -6.72
C ARG A 19 8.56 17.83 -7.44
N TYR A 20 9.20 17.36 -8.51
CA TYR A 20 10.09 18.18 -9.32
C TYR A 20 9.35 19.36 -9.97
N LEU A 21 8.20 19.13 -10.58
CA LEU A 21 7.39 20.20 -11.18
C LEU A 21 6.86 21.20 -10.14
N VAL A 22 6.51 20.75 -8.93
CA VAL A 22 6.19 21.66 -7.81
C VAL A 22 7.40 22.51 -7.44
N SER A 23 8.60 21.92 -7.37
CA SER A 23 9.84 22.67 -7.07
C SER A 23 10.18 23.72 -8.13
N LEU A 24 9.80 23.47 -9.39
CA LEU A 24 9.90 24.43 -10.49
C LEU A 24 8.74 25.43 -10.55
N GLN A 25 7.82 25.42 -9.58
CA GLN A 25 6.59 26.23 -9.56
C GLN A 25 5.70 26.03 -10.80
N LYS A 26 5.82 24.87 -11.46
CA LYS A 26 4.97 24.47 -12.60
C LYS A 26 3.70 23.75 -12.17
N LEU A 27 3.64 23.29 -10.92
CA LEU A 27 2.45 22.71 -10.30
C LEU A 27 2.19 23.34 -8.93
N PRO A 28 0.92 23.39 -8.50
CA PRO A 28 0.54 23.91 -7.19
C PRO A 28 1.04 22.97 -6.07
N LYS A 29 1.25 23.52 -4.86
CA LYS A 29 1.83 22.78 -3.73
C LYS A 29 0.96 21.59 -3.31
N GLU A 30 -0.34 21.70 -3.50
CA GLU A 30 -1.36 20.68 -3.25
C GLU A 30 -1.08 19.38 -4.04
N ALA A 31 -0.40 19.47 -5.19
CA ALA A 31 0.01 18.30 -5.97
C ALA A 31 1.00 17.40 -5.22
N LEU A 32 1.67 17.89 -4.18
CA LEU A 32 2.52 17.06 -3.31
C LEU A 32 1.72 15.96 -2.60
N THR A 33 0.44 16.21 -2.29
CA THR A 33 -0.44 15.18 -1.71
C THR A 33 -0.67 14.03 -2.70
N THR A 34 -0.87 14.36 -3.98
CA THR A 34 -0.96 13.35 -5.05
C THR A 34 0.34 12.57 -5.21
N ALA A 35 1.48 13.27 -5.20
CA ALA A 35 2.79 12.61 -5.25
C ALA A 35 2.97 11.65 -4.08
N TRP A 36 2.64 12.07 -2.86
CA TRP A 36 2.70 11.22 -1.67
C TRP A 36 1.77 10.01 -1.79
N PHE A 37 0.54 10.19 -2.27
CA PHE A 37 -0.42 9.10 -2.47
C PHE A 37 0.09 8.08 -3.48
N PHE A 38 0.73 8.51 -4.57
CA PHE A 38 1.32 7.61 -5.57
C PHE A 38 2.44 6.75 -4.95
N GLU A 39 3.24 7.32 -4.05
CA GLU A 39 4.24 6.54 -3.31
C GLU A 39 3.60 5.46 -2.42
N GLN A 40 2.52 5.81 -1.70
CA GLN A 40 1.81 4.86 -0.84
C GLN A 40 1.24 3.70 -1.67
N LEU A 41 0.54 4.03 -2.77
CA LEU A 41 -0.05 3.04 -3.68
C LEU A 41 1.02 2.15 -4.32
N PHE A 42 2.10 2.74 -4.84
CA PHE A 42 3.16 2.01 -5.50
C PHE A 42 3.86 1.03 -4.54
N ARG A 43 4.15 1.48 -3.31
CA ARG A 43 4.75 0.63 -2.28
C ARG A 43 3.81 -0.51 -1.88
N TRP A 44 2.52 -0.22 -1.66
CA TRP A 44 1.52 -1.25 -1.36
C TRP A 44 1.41 -2.27 -2.49
N PHE A 45 1.26 -1.81 -3.73
CA PHE A 45 1.15 -2.69 -4.89
C PHE A 45 2.39 -3.59 -5.05
N THR A 46 3.58 -3.02 -4.89
CA THR A 46 4.85 -3.77 -4.93
C THR A 46 4.89 -4.85 -3.87
N LEU A 47 4.50 -4.54 -2.63
CA LEU A 47 4.48 -5.51 -1.53
C LEU A 47 3.45 -6.62 -1.75
N MET A 48 2.25 -6.27 -2.20
CA MET A 48 1.14 -7.20 -2.40
C MET A 48 1.33 -8.11 -3.62
N THR A 49 2.15 -7.72 -4.59
CA THR A 49 2.43 -8.49 -5.80
C THR A 49 3.82 -9.13 -5.82
N SER A 50 4.68 -8.80 -4.85
CA SER A 50 6.04 -9.35 -4.75
C SER A 50 6.01 -10.86 -4.61
N ARG A 51 6.75 -11.55 -5.48
CA ARG A 51 7.03 -12.99 -5.40
C ARG A 51 8.40 -13.30 -4.79
N ALA A 52 9.17 -12.27 -4.46
CA ALA A 52 10.51 -12.42 -3.95
C ALA A 52 10.50 -12.62 -2.43
N ILE A 53 11.10 -13.73 -1.99
CA ILE A 53 11.22 -14.16 -0.58
C ILE A 53 11.86 -13.05 0.30
N LYS A 54 12.77 -12.26 -0.27
CA LYS A 54 13.52 -11.21 0.44
C LYS A 54 12.74 -9.90 0.66
N THR A 55 11.61 -9.71 -0.01
CA THR A 55 10.96 -8.40 -0.13
C THR A 55 9.61 -8.32 0.57
N ALA A 56 9.00 -9.45 0.90
CA ALA A 56 7.66 -9.50 1.43
C ALA A 56 7.60 -10.38 2.67
N LEU A 57 7.43 -9.74 3.84
CA LEU A 57 6.87 -10.34 5.05
C LEU A 57 7.66 -11.53 5.65
N SER A 58 8.83 -11.86 5.12
CA SER A 58 9.69 -12.94 5.59
C SER A 58 10.56 -12.51 6.79
N ASP A 59 10.71 -13.40 7.76
CA ASP A 59 11.56 -13.20 8.93
C ASP A 59 13.06 -13.38 8.64
N PHE A 60 13.48 -13.56 7.38
CA PHE A 60 14.90 -13.44 6.99
C PHE A 60 15.51 -12.09 7.41
N CYS A 61 14.68 -11.05 7.57
CA CYS A 61 15.06 -9.78 8.16
C CYS A 61 13.90 -9.25 9.03
N PRO A 62 13.89 -9.54 10.35
CA PRO A 62 12.79 -9.22 11.25
C PRO A 62 12.41 -7.74 11.27
N GLN A 63 13.41 -6.85 11.17
CA GLN A 63 13.20 -5.39 11.11
C GLN A 63 12.38 -5.00 9.87
N LYS A 64 12.77 -5.50 8.70
CA LYS A 64 12.02 -5.25 7.45
C LYS A 64 10.63 -5.85 7.49
N ALA A 65 10.47 -7.03 8.09
CA ALA A 65 9.15 -7.64 8.25
C ALA A 65 8.23 -6.79 9.14
N HIS A 66 8.76 -6.21 10.22
CA HIS A 66 8.03 -5.27 11.07
C HIS A 66 7.67 -3.98 10.33
N GLU A 67 8.62 -3.36 9.63
CA GLU A 67 8.38 -2.15 8.83
C GLU A 67 7.30 -2.35 7.77
N VAL A 68 7.31 -3.50 7.08
CA VAL A 68 6.29 -3.84 6.09
C VAL A 68 4.93 -4.04 6.77
N LYS A 69 4.88 -4.71 7.93
CA LYS A 69 3.64 -4.87 8.71
C LYS A 69 3.06 -3.50 9.09
N VAL A 70 3.87 -2.63 9.68
CA VAL A 70 3.46 -1.27 10.09
C VAL A 70 2.96 -0.49 8.88
N PHE A 71 3.70 -0.53 7.76
CA PHE A 71 3.26 0.11 6.52
C PHE A 71 1.90 -0.39 6.04
N LEU A 72 1.68 -1.71 5.99
CA LEU A 72 0.41 -2.27 5.51
C LEU A 72 -0.77 -1.94 6.43
N GLU A 73 -0.57 -1.85 7.74
CA GLU A 73 -1.61 -1.39 8.68
C GLU A 73 -1.93 0.10 8.46
N ASN A 74 -0.91 0.95 8.37
CA ASN A 74 -1.09 2.38 8.10
C ASN A 74 -1.76 2.61 6.73
N PHE A 75 -1.43 1.79 5.74
CA PHE A 75 -2.04 1.86 4.41
C PHE A 75 -3.54 1.52 4.45
N LYS A 76 -3.94 0.49 5.21
CA LYS A 76 -5.35 0.16 5.43
C LYS A 76 -6.09 1.32 6.08
N GLU A 77 -5.52 1.89 7.14
CA GLU A 77 -6.12 3.02 7.85
C GLU A 77 -6.32 4.20 6.89
N MET A 78 -5.26 4.62 6.18
CA MET A 78 -5.32 5.65 5.15
C MET A 78 -6.45 5.37 4.14
N PHE A 79 -6.52 4.16 3.58
CA PHE A 79 -7.52 3.82 2.56
C PHE A 79 -8.96 3.77 3.08
N SER A 80 -9.13 3.46 4.37
CA SER A 80 -10.45 3.48 5.04
C SER A 80 -10.96 4.90 5.28
N LEU A 81 -10.05 5.86 5.44
CA LEU A 81 -10.36 7.29 5.64
C LEU A 81 -10.54 8.06 4.32
N LEU A 82 -10.18 7.46 3.17
CA LEU A 82 -10.42 8.09 1.87
C LEU A 82 -11.91 8.27 1.62
N VAL A 83 -12.31 9.49 1.29
CA VAL A 83 -13.67 9.77 0.83
C VAL A 83 -13.71 9.62 -0.69
N ILE A 84 -14.41 8.60 -1.16
CA ILE A 84 -14.66 8.36 -2.58
C ILE A 84 -16.15 8.60 -2.84
N SER A 85 -16.58 9.86 -2.84
CA SER A 85 -17.94 10.24 -3.22
C SER A 85 -18.03 11.67 -3.75
N ASP A 86 -18.94 11.89 -4.70
CA ASP A 86 -19.35 13.22 -5.14
C ASP A 86 -20.48 13.79 -4.24
N ASN A 87 -21.00 12.96 -3.33
CA ASN A 87 -22.06 13.28 -2.39
C ASN A 87 -21.64 12.86 -0.98
N LEU A 88 -21.44 13.84 -0.10
CA LEU A 88 -21.03 13.65 1.30
C LEU A 88 -22.11 12.94 2.15
N SER A 89 -23.32 12.81 1.61
CA SER A 89 -24.51 12.25 2.28
C SER A 89 -24.58 10.71 2.28
N LYS A 90 -23.70 10.01 1.55
CA LYS A 90 -23.57 8.54 1.61
C LYS A 90 -22.16 8.13 1.99
N VAL A 91 -21.94 7.98 3.30
CA VAL A 91 -20.71 7.44 3.89
C VAL A 91 -20.75 5.91 3.82
N ALA A 92 -20.53 5.37 2.62
CA ALA A 92 -20.38 3.93 2.43
C ALA A 92 -19.07 3.65 1.70
N LEU A 93 -18.31 2.66 2.20
CA LEU A 93 -17.08 2.23 1.54
C LEU A 93 -17.37 1.76 0.12
N LYS A 94 -16.60 2.26 -0.83
CA LYS A 94 -16.66 1.79 -2.21
C LYS A 94 -16.03 0.40 -2.33
N PRO A 95 -16.45 -0.43 -3.30
CA PRO A 95 -15.87 -1.76 -3.50
C PRO A 95 -14.34 -1.76 -3.60
N VAL A 96 -13.73 -0.72 -4.19
CA VAL A 96 -12.27 -0.58 -4.26
C VAL A 96 -11.63 -0.47 -2.87
N GLN A 97 -12.24 0.26 -1.94
CA GLN A 97 -11.75 0.39 -0.57
C GLN A 97 -11.87 -0.94 0.16
N THR A 98 -13.03 -1.58 0.07
CA THR A 98 -13.26 -2.91 0.65
C THR A 98 -12.26 -3.94 0.12
N GLY A 99 -11.99 -3.95 -1.19
CA GLY A 99 -11.02 -4.85 -1.81
C GLY A 99 -9.60 -4.64 -1.28
N VAL A 100 -9.15 -3.40 -1.15
CA VAL A 100 -7.85 -3.05 -0.56
C VAL A 100 -7.76 -3.51 0.89
N LEU A 101 -8.79 -3.25 1.69
CA LEU A 101 -8.81 -3.61 3.12
C LEU A 101 -8.76 -5.13 3.31
N ILE A 102 -9.58 -5.89 2.58
CA ILE A 102 -9.67 -7.34 2.70
C ILE A 102 -8.38 -8.00 2.21
N SER A 103 -7.87 -7.61 1.04
CA SER A 103 -6.64 -8.20 0.48
C SER A 103 -5.43 -7.96 1.40
N THR A 104 -5.30 -6.75 1.93
CA THR A 104 -4.20 -6.42 2.86
C THR A 104 -4.33 -7.19 4.18
N LYS A 105 -5.55 -7.31 4.73
CA LYS A 105 -5.82 -8.11 5.92
C LYS A 105 -5.50 -9.60 5.70
N ALA A 106 -5.86 -10.13 4.54
CA ALA A 106 -5.54 -11.52 4.18
C ALA A 106 -4.03 -11.75 4.13
N ALA A 107 -3.25 -10.87 3.50
CA ALA A 107 -1.79 -10.98 3.45
C ALA A 107 -1.15 -10.99 4.85
N LEU A 108 -1.60 -10.10 5.74
CA LEU A 108 -1.13 -10.04 7.14
C LEU A 108 -1.51 -11.29 7.94
N HIS A 109 -2.74 -11.80 7.76
CA HIS A 109 -3.19 -13.03 8.41
C HIS A 109 -2.40 -14.25 7.93
N LEU A 110 -2.19 -14.38 6.62
CA LEU A 110 -1.40 -15.48 6.04
C LEU A 110 0.03 -15.47 6.59
N ARG A 111 0.66 -14.29 6.70
CA ARG A 111 1.97 -14.15 7.35
C ARG A 111 1.95 -14.70 8.77
N ASN A 112 1.02 -14.24 9.60
CA ASN A 112 0.93 -14.69 10.99
C ASN A 112 0.69 -16.20 11.10
N HIS A 113 -0.17 -16.75 10.22
CA HIS A 113 -0.49 -18.17 10.22
C HIS A 113 0.71 -19.04 9.86
N PHE A 114 1.42 -18.72 8.77
CA PHE A 114 2.49 -19.57 8.27
C PHE A 114 3.83 -19.36 8.97
N LEU A 115 4.14 -18.15 9.44
CA LEU A 115 5.44 -17.83 10.04
C LEU A 115 5.42 -17.88 11.58
N MET A 116 4.39 -17.31 12.23
CA MET A 116 4.36 -17.21 13.70
C MET A 116 3.80 -18.47 14.37
N ARG A 117 2.80 -19.11 13.74
CA ARG A 117 2.12 -20.30 14.33
C ARG A 117 2.89 -21.61 14.11
N LYS A 118 3.76 -21.66 13.09
CA LYS A 118 4.62 -22.83 12.80
C LYS A 118 5.94 -22.80 13.60
N ALA A 119 6.45 -21.61 13.92
CA ALA A 119 7.62 -21.45 14.80
C ALA A 119 7.35 -21.94 16.23
N SER A 120 6.11 -21.80 16.71
CA SER A 120 5.68 -22.23 18.05
C SER A 120 5.36 -23.73 18.18
N SER A 121 5.26 -24.46 17.06
CA SER A 121 5.03 -25.91 17.04
C SER A 121 6.29 -26.75 16.76
N MET A 122 7.45 -26.12 16.54
CA MET A 122 8.75 -26.79 16.37
C MET A 122 9.67 -26.61 17.58
N SER A 123 9.25 -25.82 18.58
CA SER A 123 9.96 -25.59 19.84
C SER A 123 9.38 -26.38 21.02
N SER A 124 8.54 -27.38 20.74
CA SER A 124 7.87 -28.25 21.71
C SER A 124 8.17 -29.72 21.44
#